data_AF-A0A842HBK4-F1
#
_entry.id   AF-A0A842HBK4-F1
#
_cell.length_a   1.000
_cell.length_b   1.000
_cell.length_c   1.000
_cell.angle_alpha   90.00
_cell.angle_beta   90.00
_cell.angle_gamma   90.00
#
_symmetry.space_group_name_H-M   'P 1'
#
loop_
_entity.id
_entity.type
_entity.pdbx_description
1 polymer ?
#
loop_
_entity_poly.entity_id
_entity_poly.type
_entity_poly.pdbx_seq_one_letter_code
_entity_poly.pdbx_strand_id
1 'polypeptide(L)'
;MKNNPEFPAQGVACPVIRDLVPRMPKAAPTKIGMVGVGLKMHFVWAEASRLYRMACEQVREALPAESFKLCAAEEPFESPEELLKALDKFKAEGIEGVILFHGSYTAGEIGSQMGRWLRDHRMPLFSWGYPEVKGGRLTANSLCCQNFVLNAFKRLGVRYTWMFKDLAADGKDGLIGRFARSVRAYQRFRNGKGLIVGSGRVPGFYDAECDELAVMDRFGFRFDRIGLEYAFDRGDRFSDKDVERVRLALTQSPQCGYDNVPAEQAYKTIRLALGTLQIAAEGGHIGCALKCWPELFDLYKCAADGALAMLNDYGLPAADESDMNGLVSMCAMHLVREGASIPTLTDISLLDPQRNVLGFWHCGGSATRLLRTGTQYECRRHSILENADEETAWGLLIESLLEVGPVTVTRYLSPDSSRAFTFEGNVIDSPMAFRGAYADVEPVGPHTAEQLMGTILDHGFDHHWVMGRGHFARDLSMLNHWLSVKDQPVTNAGNSCGLSA
;
A
#
# COMPACT_ATOMS: atom_id res chain seq x y z
N MET A 1 16.09 4.27 -9.32
CA MET A 1 15.97 3.00 -8.57
C MET A 1 16.65 1.92 -9.40
N LYS A 2 17.49 1.04 -8.83
CA LYS A 2 17.91 -0.17 -9.56
C LYS A 2 16.64 -0.97 -9.84
N ASN A 3 16.48 -1.42 -11.09
CA ASN A 3 15.30 -2.11 -11.57
C ASN A 3 14.83 -3.15 -10.54
N ASN A 4 13.58 -3.04 -10.08
CA ASN A 4 12.91 -4.19 -9.46
C ASN A 4 13.05 -5.36 -10.45
N PRO A 5 13.30 -6.59 -9.99
CA PRO A 5 13.21 -7.74 -10.89
C PRO A 5 11.86 -7.67 -11.62
N GLU A 6 11.88 -7.96 -12.92
CA GLU A 6 10.65 -8.02 -13.72
C GLU A 6 9.82 -9.20 -13.20
N PHE A 7 8.99 -8.95 -12.19
CA PHE A 7 8.06 -9.94 -11.69
C PHE A 7 7.09 -10.34 -12.82
N PRO A 8 6.63 -11.61 -12.84
CA PRO A 8 5.58 -12.01 -13.76
C PRO A 8 4.42 -11.02 -13.73
N ALA A 9 4.00 -10.58 -14.92
CA ALA A 9 2.93 -9.59 -15.06
C ALA A 9 1.59 -10.11 -14.49
N GLN A 10 1.43 -11.43 -14.37
CA GLN A 10 0.23 -12.11 -13.91
C GLN A 10 0.63 -13.38 -13.14
N GLY A 11 -0.20 -13.78 -12.18
CA GLY A 11 -0.04 -15.07 -11.49
C GLY A 11 -0.45 -16.25 -12.37
N VAL A 12 -0.09 -17.46 -11.94
CA VAL A 12 -0.17 -18.68 -12.76
C VAL A 12 -1.59 -18.96 -13.26
N ALA A 13 -2.60 -18.95 -12.38
CA ALA A 13 -3.99 -19.17 -12.77
C ALA A 13 -4.75 -17.89 -13.16
N CYS A 14 -4.12 -16.72 -13.01
CA CYS A 14 -4.77 -15.43 -13.22
C CYS A 14 -5.37 -15.25 -14.64
N PRO A 15 -4.73 -15.72 -15.74
CA PRO A 15 -5.34 -15.66 -17.08
C PRO A 15 -6.69 -16.38 -17.15
N VAL A 16 -6.79 -17.58 -16.57
CA VAL A 16 -8.04 -18.36 -16.56
C VAL A 16 -9.09 -17.70 -15.68
N ILE A 17 -8.70 -17.21 -14.49
CA ILE A 17 -9.63 -16.52 -13.57
C ILE A 17 -10.19 -15.24 -14.20
N ARG A 18 -9.41 -14.52 -15.01
CA ARG A 18 -9.85 -13.31 -15.72
C ARG A 18 -10.91 -13.56 -16.79
N ASP A 19 -11.03 -14.79 -17.30
CA ASP A 19 -12.13 -15.17 -18.19
C ASP A 19 -13.44 -15.39 -17.42
N LEU A 20 -13.35 -15.69 -16.12
CA LEU A 20 -14.47 -16.10 -15.28
C LEU A 20 -15.03 -14.97 -14.43
N VAL A 21 -14.16 -14.07 -13.96
CA VAL A 21 -14.51 -13.03 -12.99
C VAL A 21 -14.35 -11.63 -13.59
N PRO A 22 -15.31 -10.70 -13.36
CA PRO A 22 -15.20 -9.32 -13.83
C PRO A 22 -13.93 -8.63 -13.34
N ARG A 23 -13.33 -7.80 -14.20
CA ARG A 23 -12.16 -7.00 -13.83
C ARG A 23 -12.50 -6.03 -12.71
N MET A 24 -11.56 -5.86 -11.79
CA MET A 24 -11.66 -4.79 -10.78
C MET A 24 -11.75 -3.42 -11.47
N PRO A 25 -12.58 -2.49 -10.97
CA PRO A 25 -12.73 -1.17 -11.57
C PRO A 25 -11.40 -0.42 -11.68
N LYS A 26 -11.08 0.08 -12.88
CA LYS A 26 -9.90 0.94 -13.07
C LYS A 26 -10.19 2.31 -12.46
N ALA A 27 -9.31 2.77 -11.58
CA ALA A 27 -9.43 4.12 -11.02
C ALA A 27 -9.17 5.19 -12.10
N ALA A 28 -10.03 6.22 -12.11
CA ALA A 28 -9.86 7.39 -12.97
C ALA A 28 -8.51 8.10 -12.69
N PRO A 29 -7.98 8.88 -13.65
CA PRO A 29 -6.77 9.67 -13.41
C PRO A 29 -6.96 10.66 -12.26
N THR A 30 -5.95 10.72 -11.38
CA THR A 30 -5.93 11.64 -10.24
C THR A 30 -5.61 13.06 -10.71
N LYS A 31 -6.41 14.03 -10.29
CA LYS A 31 -6.23 15.42 -10.69
C LYS A 31 -5.42 16.18 -9.63
N ILE A 32 -4.31 16.78 -10.04
CA ILE A 32 -3.48 17.60 -9.16
C ILE A 32 -3.65 19.07 -9.56
N GLY A 33 -4.01 19.92 -8.61
CA GLY A 33 -4.06 21.36 -8.79
C GLY A 33 -2.66 21.97 -8.66
N MET A 34 -2.31 22.90 -9.53
CA MET A 34 -1.06 23.65 -9.43
C MET A 34 -1.33 25.15 -9.48
N VAL A 35 -0.81 25.85 -8.48
CA VAL A 35 -0.94 27.30 -8.32
C VAL A 35 0.42 27.89 -7.95
N GLY A 36 0.71 29.09 -8.46
CA GLY A 36 1.87 29.88 -8.08
C GLY A 36 1.46 31.07 -7.22
N VAL A 37 2.36 31.56 -6.37
CA VAL A 37 2.15 32.83 -5.63
C VAL A 37 3.36 33.74 -5.73
N GLY A 38 3.12 35.05 -5.67
CA GLY A 38 4.17 36.07 -5.67
C GLY A 38 3.59 37.48 -5.57
N LEU A 39 4.46 38.48 -5.50
CA LEU A 39 4.09 39.90 -5.40
C LEU A 39 4.63 40.66 -6.62
N LYS A 40 3.76 41.37 -7.34
CA LYS A 40 4.08 42.13 -8.56
C LYS A 40 4.83 43.41 -8.25
N MET A 41 4.49 44.06 -7.13
CA MET A 41 4.96 45.43 -6.83
C MET A 41 6.47 45.54 -6.56
N HIS A 42 7.10 44.47 -6.05
CA HIS A 42 8.49 44.53 -5.56
C HIS A 42 9.43 43.50 -6.19
N PHE A 43 8.91 42.58 -7.00
CA PHE A 43 9.70 41.48 -7.57
C PHE A 43 9.48 41.36 -9.08
N VAL A 44 10.39 40.68 -9.76
CA VAL A 44 10.38 40.55 -11.21
C VAL A 44 9.28 39.56 -11.63
N TRP A 45 8.05 40.06 -11.81
CA TRP A 45 6.86 39.23 -12.10
C TRP A 45 7.04 38.33 -13.33
N ALA A 46 7.63 38.86 -14.40
CA ALA A 46 7.89 38.10 -15.63
C ALA A 46 8.76 36.86 -15.37
N GLU A 47 9.73 36.96 -14.46
CA GLU A 47 10.58 35.84 -14.08
C GLU A 47 9.85 34.84 -13.18
N ALA A 48 9.06 35.32 -12.20
CA ALA A 48 8.20 34.46 -11.38
C ALA A 48 7.22 33.64 -12.25
N SER A 49 6.58 34.29 -13.24
CA SER A 49 5.68 33.61 -14.19
C SER A 49 6.42 32.64 -15.11
N ARG A 50 7.64 32.97 -15.56
CA ARG A 50 8.48 32.08 -16.38
C ARG A 50 8.84 30.81 -15.61
N LEU A 51 9.33 30.96 -14.38
CA LEU A 51 9.69 29.83 -13.51
C LEU A 51 8.47 29.00 -13.15
N TYR A 52 7.32 29.62 -12.86
CA TYR A 52 6.08 28.89 -12.59
C TYR A 52 5.63 28.03 -13.79
N ARG A 53 5.73 28.55 -15.03
CA ARG A 53 5.43 27.76 -16.24
C ARG A 53 6.39 26.58 -16.41
N MET A 54 7.68 26.79 -16.20
CA MET A 54 8.67 25.69 -16.21
C MET A 54 8.36 24.64 -15.13
N ALA A 55 7.92 25.06 -13.94
CA ALA A 55 7.55 24.14 -12.88
C ALA A 55 6.31 23.33 -13.27
N CYS A 56 5.33 23.94 -13.95
CA CYS A 56 4.17 23.23 -14.50
C CYS A 56 4.58 22.18 -15.53
N GLU A 57 5.51 22.50 -16.43
CA GLU A 57 6.07 21.57 -17.42
C GLU A 57 6.78 20.40 -16.73
N GLN A 58 7.64 20.68 -15.75
CA GLN A 58 8.32 19.64 -14.97
C GLN A 58 7.35 18.68 -14.29
N VAL A 59 6.26 19.19 -13.72
CA VAL A 59 5.22 18.36 -13.10
C VAL A 59 4.51 17.52 -14.16
N ARG A 60 4.20 18.07 -15.34
CA ARG A 60 3.60 17.29 -16.44
C ARG A 60 4.51 16.17 -16.93
N GLU A 61 5.82 16.42 -17.03
CA GLU A 61 6.80 15.41 -17.44
C GLU A 61 7.00 14.33 -16.38
N ALA A 62 6.98 14.70 -15.10
CA ALA A 62 7.16 13.77 -13.99
C ALA A 62 5.95 12.84 -13.79
N LEU A 63 4.75 13.23 -14.25
CA LEU A 63 3.50 12.54 -13.97
C LEU A 63 2.93 11.82 -15.21
N PRO A 64 2.78 10.49 -15.18
CA PRO A 64 2.19 9.74 -16.29
C PRO A 64 0.75 10.16 -16.59
N ALA A 65 0.47 10.54 -17.84
CA ALA A 65 -0.82 11.09 -18.27
C ALA A 65 -1.99 10.08 -18.15
N GLU A 66 -1.69 8.78 -18.17
CA GLU A 66 -2.66 7.71 -17.96
C GLU A 66 -3.17 7.61 -16.52
N SER A 67 -2.40 8.11 -15.55
CA SER A 67 -2.70 8.05 -14.12
C SER A 67 -2.98 9.42 -13.50
N PHE A 68 -2.51 10.51 -14.12
CA PHE A 68 -2.59 11.85 -13.54
C PHE A 68 -2.98 12.92 -14.57
N LYS A 69 -3.67 13.95 -14.10
CA LYS A 69 -3.97 15.16 -14.86
C LYS A 69 -3.61 16.40 -14.04
N LEU A 70 -2.89 17.35 -14.64
CA LEU A 70 -2.55 18.61 -14.00
C LEU A 70 -3.59 19.69 -14.35
N CYS A 71 -4.22 20.28 -13.34
CA CYS A 71 -5.03 21.50 -13.44
C CYS A 71 -4.17 22.68 -12.96
N ALA A 72 -3.58 23.44 -13.89
CA ALA A 72 -2.65 24.52 -13.55
C ALA A 72 -3.25 25.89 -13.88
N ALA A 73 -3.00 26.88 -13.02
CA ALA A 73 -3.27 28.28 -13.35
C ALA A 73 -2.29 28.75 -14.44
N GLU A 74 -2.66 29.79 -15.22
CA GLU A 74 -1.82 30.32 -16.29
C GLU A 74 -0.60 31.11 -15.75
N GLU A 75 -0.80 31.83 -14.65
CA GLU A 75 0.22 32.64 -13.97
C GLU A 75 0.10 32.51 -12.44
N PRO A 76 1.12 32.94 -11.67
CA PRO A 76 1.03 33.05 -10.22
C PRO A 76 -0.04 34.06 -9.76
N PHE A 77 -0.44 33.97 -8.49
CA PHE A 77 -1.40 34.87 -7.87
C PHE A 77 -0.71 35.83 -6.89
N GLU A 78 -1.09 37.10 -6.95
CA GLU A 78 -0.79 38.11 -5.92
C GLU A 78 -1.98 38.29 -4.97
N SER A 79 -3.21 38.21 -5.51
CA SER A 79 -4.44 38.36 -4.73
C SER A 79 -4.87 37.03 -4.11
N PRO A 80 -5.16 37.00 -2.79
CA PRO A 80 -5.74 35.82 -2.17
C PRO A 80 -7.15 35.50 -2.70
N GLU A 81 -7.93 36.51 -3.08
CA GLU A 81 -9.29 36.29 -3.63
C GLU A 81 -9.23 35.55 -4.97
N GLU A 82 -8.31 35.95 -5.86
CA GLU A 82 -8.12 35.29 -7.16
C GLU A 82 -7.59 33.87 -7.01
N LEU A 83 -6.66 33.66 -6.07
CA LEU A 83 -6.15 32.33 -5.72
C LEU A 83 -7.28 31.42 -5.24
N LEU A 84 -8.14 31.88 -4.33
CA LEU A 84 -9.26 31.08 -3.84
C LEU A 84 -10.27 30.76 -4.95
N LYS A 85 -10.60 31.71 -5.83
CA LYS A 85 -11.47 31.46 -7.00
C LYS A 85 -10.89 30.36 -7.91
N ALA A 86 -9.57 30.38 -8.14
CA ALA A 86 -8.90 29.34 -8.93
C ALA A 86 -8.94 27.97 -8.23
N LEU A 87 -8.69 27.93 -6.92
CA LEU A 87 -8.77 26.70 -6.12
C LEU A 87 -10.20 26.13 -6.10
N ASP A 88 -11.23 26.97 -5.99
CA ASP A 88 -12.63 26.55 -6.06
C ASP A 88 -12.98 25.98 -7.43
N LYS A 89 -12.51 26.62 -8.52
CA LYS A 89 -12.65 26.08 -9.88
C LYS A 89 -11.98 24.71 -9.99
N PHE A 90 -10.74 24.57 -9.54
CA PHE A 90 -10.03 23.29 -9.57
C PHE A 90 -10.73 22.25 -8.70
N LYS A 91 -11.28 22.63 -7.55
CA LYS A 91 -12.04 21.73 -6.68
C LYS A 91 -13.32 21.25 -7.35
N ALA A 92 -14.03 22.13 -8.08
CA ALA A 92 -15.17 21.75 -8.91
C ALA A 92 -14.78 20.82 -10.05
N GLU A 93 -13.56 20.96 -10.59
CA GLU A 93 -12.98 20.01 -11.54
C GLU A 93 -12.52 18.68 -10.89
N GLY A 94 -12.53 18.57 -9.56
CA GLY A 94 -12.23 17.35 -8.82
C GLY A 94 -10.75 17.13 -8.52
N ILE A 95 -9.98 18.19 -8.24
CA ILE A 95 -8.60 18.01 -7.74
C ILE A 95 -8.57 17.28 -6.39
N GLU A 96 -7.50 16.52 -6.22
CA GLU A 96 -7.28 15.59 -5.12
C GLU A 96 -6.02 15.91 -4.30
N GLY A 97 -5.18 16.83 -4.80
CA GLY A 97 -3.96 17.35 -4.17
C GLY A 97 -3.58 18.69 -4.78
N VAL A 98 -2.83 19.52 -4.05
CA VAL A 98 -2.38 20.85 -4.51
C VAL A 98 -0.86 20.96 -4.44
N ILE A 99 -0.26 21.48 -5.51
CA ILE A 99 1.12 21.96 -5.55
C ILE A 99 1.10 23.49 -5.51
N LEU A 100 1.74 24.06 -4.49
CA LEU A 100 1.94 25.50 -4.32
C LEU A 100 3.38 25.87 -4.66
N PHE A 101 3.56 26.61 -5.73
CA PHE A 101 4.86 27.12 -6.16
C PHE A 101 5.09 28.56 -5.65
N HIS A 102 6.22 28.80 -4.99
CA HIS A 102 6.58 30.12 -4.45
C HIS A 102 7.41 30.90 -5.47
N GLY A 103 6.73 31.56 -6.43
CA GLY A 103 7.35 32.29 -7.55
C GLY A 103 8.06 33.59 -7.14
N SER A 104 7.62 34.25 -6.07
CA SER A 104 8.37 35.30 -5.37
C SER A 104 7.77 35.49 -3.97
N TYR A 105 8.29 36.43 -3.19
CA TYR A 105 7.69 36.81 -1.90
C TYR A 105 6.22 37.18 -2.08
N THR A 106 5.41 36.91 -1.05
CA THR A 106 3.97 37.15 -1.09
C THR A 106 3.44 37.72 0.22
N ALA A 107 2.21 38.23 0.19
CA ALA A 107 1.52 38.79 1.35
C ALA A 107 1.01 37.69 2.30
N GLY A 108 0.91 37.99 3.60
CA GLY A 108 0.52 37.01 4.62
C GLY A 108 -0.91 36.49 4.47
N GLU A 109 -1.76 37.28 3.82
CA GLU A 109 -3.14 36.97 3.49
C GLU A 109 -3.24 35.71 2.62
N ILE A 110 -2.27 35.45 1.72
CA ILE A 110 -2.20 34.20 0.95
C ILE A 110 -2.11 33.00 1.89
N GLY A 111 -1.17 33.02 2.84
CA GLY A 111 -0.97 31.91 3.77
C GLY A 111 -2.18 31.68 4.68
N SER A 112 -2.79 32.77 5.19
CA SER A 112 -3.95 32.65 6.08
C SER A 112 -5.23 32.19 5.36
N GLN A 113 -5.52 32.71 4.17
CA GLN A 113 -6.74 32.40 3.42
C GLN A 113 -6.67 31.03 2.75
N MET A 114 -5.57 30.73 2.04
CA MET A 114 -5.35 29.40 1.46
C MET A 114 -5.26 28.33 2.55
N GLY A 115 -4.67 28.65 3.71
CA GLY A 115 -4.58 27.72 4.84
C GLY A 115 -5.96 27.33 5.38
N ARG A 116 -6.89 28.29 5.53
CA ARG A 116 -8.28 27.99 5.90
C ARG A 116 -8.96 27.12 4.85
N TRP A 117 -8.82 27.48 3.57
CA TRP A 117 -9.38 26.70 2.46
C TRP A 117 -8.87 25.26 2.47
N LEU A 118 -7.56 25.03 2.62
CA LEU A 118 -6.97 23.69 2.66
C LEU A 118 -7.45 22.85 3.85
N ARG A 119 -7.63 23.49 5.01
CA ARG A 119 -8.13 22.82 6.21
C ARG A 119 -9.57 22.35 6.02
N ASP A 120 -10.43 23.21 5.48
CA ASP A 120 -11.85 22.91 5.31
C ASP A 120 -12.07 21.80 4.25
N HIS A 121 -11.15 21.67 3.28
CA HIS A 121 -11.20 20.63 2.24
C HIS A 121 -10.33 19.39 2.51
N ARG A 122 -9.48 19.39 3.56
CA ARG A 122 -8.55 18.30 3.93
C ARG A 122 -7.72 17.78 2.76
N MET A 123 -7.08 18.69 2.01
CA MET A 123 -6.34 18.35 0.79
C MET A 123 -4.83 18.20 1.06
N PRO A 124 -4.17 17.14 0.55
CA PRO A 124 -2.70 17.07 0.57
C PRO A 124 -2.07 18.26 -0.15
N LEU A 125 -1.06 18.85 0.47
CA LEU A 125 -0.35 20.03 -0.04
C LEU A 125 1.13 19.72 -0.24
N PHE A 126 1.65 20.07 -1.41
CA PHE A 126 3.07 20.12 -1.70
C PHE A 126 3.52 21.57 -1.93
N SER A 127 4.38 22.07 -1.05
CA SER A 127 4.96 23.42 -1.11
C SER A 127 6.34 23.39 -1.79
N TRP A 128 6.53 24.14 -2.88
CA TRP A 128 7.76 24.12 -3.67
C TRP A 128 8.40 25.52 -3.79
N GLY A 129 9.56 25.70 -3.16
CA GLY A 129 10.45 26.85 -3.35
C GLY A 129 11.74 26.47 -4.06
N TYR A 130 12.50 27.46 -4.50
CA TYR A 130 13.74 27.28 -5.29
C TYR A 130 14.84 28.25 -4.82
N PRO A 131 16.14 27.92 -5.00
CA PRO A 131 17.22 28.77 -4.54
C PRO A 131 17.27 30.13 -5.24
N GLU A 132 17.67 31.16 -4.50
CA GLU A 132 17.84 32.51 -5.02
C GLU A 132 19.12 32.64 -5.86
N VAL A 133 19.08 33.50 -6.87
CA VAL A 133 20.28 33.82 -7.67
C VAL A 133 21.26 34.64 -6.82
N LYS A 134 22.52 34.17 -6.75
CA LYS A 134 23.59 34.80 -5.95
C LYS A 134 24.39 35.81 -6.78
N GLY A 135 25.01 36.77 -6.10
CA GLY A 135 25.92 37.75 -6.73
C GLY A 135 25.24 39.05 -7.19
N GLY A 136 23.95 39.24 -6.88
CA GLY A 136 23.18 40.44 -7.20
C GLY A 136 22.20 40.84 -6.09
N ARG A 137 21.20 41.65 -6.46
CA ARG A 137 20.06 41.96 -5.57
C ARG A 137 19.14 40.76 -5.44
N LEU A 138 18.37 40.73 -4.37
CA LEU A 138 17.30 39.74 -4.16
C LEU A 138 16.22 39.90 -5.26
N THR A 139 15.88 38.83 -5.97
CA THR A 139 14.99 38.90 -7.15
C THR A 139 13.67 38.18 -6.95
N ALA A 140 13.60 37.19 -6.06
CA ALA A 140 12.37 36.45 -5.75
C ALA A 140 12.10 36.32 -4.25
N ASN A 141 13.14 36.12 -3.42
CA ASN A 141 13.02 35.81 -2.00
C ASN A 141 12.11 34.60 -1.69
N SER A 142 12.11 33.60 -2.58
CA SER A 142 11.26 32.40 -2.54
C SER A 142 11.43 31.57 -1.25
N LEU A 143 12.64 31.46 -0.68
CA LEU A 143 12.89 30.76 0.58
C LEU A 143 12.14 31.40 1.75
N CYS A 144 12.24 32.73 1.84
CA CYS A 144 11.54 33.50 2.86
C CYS A 144 10.02 33.39 2.66
N CYS A 145 9.55 33.48 1.42
CA CYS A 145 8.15 33.26 1.05
C CYS A 145 7.63 31.90 1.55
N GLN A 146 8.35 30.83 1.21
CA GLN A 146 7.98 29.48 1.58
C GLN A 146 7.91 29.33 3.10
N ASN A 147 8.93 29.78 3.83
CA ASN A 147 8.93 29.74 5.29
C ASN A 147 7.74 30.52 5.88
N PHE A 148 7.50 31.73 5.39
CA PHE A 148 6.44 32.61 5.85
C PHE A 148 5.04 32.00 5.65
N VAL A 149 4.76 31.46 4.47
CA VAL A 149 3.48 30.81 4.16
C VAL A 149 3.31 29.49 4.93
N LEU A 150 4.35 28.67 5.02
CA LEU A 150 4.30 27.40 5.76
C LEU A 150 4.09 27.61 7.27
N ASN A 151 4.57 28.71 7.84
CA ASN A 151 4.28 29.09 9.22
C ASN A 151 2.76 29.23 9.45
N ALA A 152 2.06 29.94 8.57
CA ALA A 152 0.61 30.09 8.64
C ALA A 152 -0.10 28.74 8.51
N PHE A 153 0.29 27.92 7.53
CA PHE A 153 -0.29 26.58 7.34
C PHE A 153 -0.13 25.69 8.56
N LYS A 154 1.07 25.67 9.17
CA LYS A 154 1.32 24.88 10.39
C LYS A 154 0.44 25.35 11.55
N ARG A 155 0.28 26.66 11.75
CA ARG A 155 -0.58 27.23 12.81
C ARG A 155 -2.07 26.96 12.57
N LEU A 156 -2.48 26.78 11.32
CA LEU A 156 -3.85 26.45 10.93
C LEU A 156 -4.13 24.93 10.90
N GLY A 157 -3.15 24.09 11.24
CA GLY A 157 -3.31 22.63 11.25
C GLY A 157 -3.30 21.99 9.85
N VAL A 158 -2.81 22.69 8.83
CA VAL A 158 -2.67 22.14 7.47
C VAL A 158 -1.43 21.26 7.40
N ARG A 159 -1.61 20.03 6.91
CA ARG A 159 -0.54 19.09 6.62
C ARG A 159 0.07 19.39 5.26
N TYR A 160 1.40 19.41 5.18
CA TYR A 160 2.11 19.70 3.95
C TYR A 160 3.42 18.93 3.88
N THR A 161 3.82 18.59 2.65
CA THR A 161 5.19 18.24 2.30
C THR A 161 5.84 19.43 1.59
N TRP A 162 7.16 19.53 1.62
CA TRP A 162 7.86 20.67 1.04
C TRP A 162 9.16 20.28 0.36
N MET A 163 9.51 21.06 -0.65
CA MET A 163 10.78 21.00 -1.37
C MET A 163 11.35 22.41 -1.49
N PHE A 164 12.67 22.52 -1.30
CA PHE A 164 13.43 23.72 -1.64
C PHE A 164 14.59 23.32 -2.55
N LYS A 165 14.35 23.33 -3.87
CA LYS A 165 15.30 22.89 -4.89
C LYS A 165 15.05 23.61 -6.22
N ASP A 166 16.08 23.63 -7.05
CA ASP A 166 15.95 24.04 -8.46
C ASP A 166 14.91 23.19 -9.20
N LEU A 167 14.30 23.73 -10.25
CA LEU A 167 13.20 23.12 -10.97
C LEU A 167 13.59 21.78 -11.59
N ALA A 168 14.79 21.69 -12.16
CA ALA A 168 15.29 20.49 -12.83
C ALA A 168 15.78 19.38 -11.87
N ALA A 169 15.72 19.60 -10.56
CA ALA A 169 16.36 18.72 -9.57
C ALA A 169 15.47 17.58 -9.04
N ASP A 170 14.23 17.47 -9.52
CA ASP A 170 13.26 16.46 -9.06
C ASP A 170 12.36 15.99 -10.21
N GLY A 171 11.83 14.76 -10.14
CA GLY A 171 11.05 14.18 -11.23
C GLY A 171 10.14 13.03 -10.78
N LYS A 172 9.87 12.08 -11.70
CA LYS A 172 8.95 10.94 -11.47
C LYS A 172 9.31 10.07 -10.24
N ASP A 173 10.59 9.82 -10.04
CA ASP A 173 11.10 9.03 -8.90
C ASP A 173 11.38 9.90 -7.66
N GLY A 174 11.23 11.22 -7.82
CA GLY A 174 11.46 12.24 -6.81
C GLY A 174 10.25 12.50 -5.91
N LEU A 175 10.27 13.67 -5.27
CA LEU A 175 9.20 14.15 -4.40
C LEU A 175 7.91 14.47 -5.17
N ILE A 176 7.99 15.00 -6.39
CA ILE A 176 6.82 15.26 -7.25
C ILE A 176 6.04 13.97 -7.49
N GLY A 177 6.69 12.93 -8.00
CA GLY A 177 6.02 11.66 -8.26
C GLY A 177 5.57 10.94 -6.99
N ARG A 178 6.36 11.01 -5.91
CA ARG A 178 5.94 10.46 -4.60
C ARG A 178 4.70 11.16 -4.06
N PHE A 179 4.64 12.49 -4.14
CA PHE A 179 3.48 13.27 -3.75
C PHE A 179 2.25 12.83 -4.53
N ALA A 180 2.33 12.78 -5.86
CA ALA A 180 1.21 12.36 -6.70
C ALA A 180 0.73 10.93 -6.40
N ARG A 181 1.64 9.96 -6.27
CA ARG A 181 1.30 8.58 -5.88
C ARG A 181 0.63 8.52 -4.49
N SER A 182 1.16 9.26 -3.52
CA SER A 182 0.59 9.32 -2.17
C SER A 182 -0.80 9.96 -2.13
N VAL A 183 -1.04 11.00 -2.95
CA VAL A 183 -2.36 11.62 -3.12
C VAL A 183 -3.36 10.62 -3.69
N ARG A 184 -2.97 9.93 -4.76
CA ARG A 184 -3.79 8.90 -5.38
C ARG A 184 -4.13 7.77 -4.41
N ALA A 185 -3.15 7.28 -3.65
CA ALA A 185 -3.37 6.27 -2.63
C ALA A 185 -4.29 6.76 -1.50
N TYR A 186 -4.07 7.99 -1.01
CA TYR A 186 -4.90 8.62 0.02
C TYR A 186 -6.38 8.72 -0.39
N GLN A 187 -6.67 9.14 -1.62
CA GLN A 187 -8.05 9.23 -2.11
C GLN A 187 -8.70 7.87 -2.32
N ARG A 188 -7.92 6.87 -2.75
CA ARG A 188 -8.41 5.50 -2.89
C ARG A 188 -8.71 4.86 -1.53
N PHE A 189 -7.94 5.18 -0.49
CA PHE A 189 -8.30 4.83 0.89
C PHE A 189 -9.61 5.50 1.32
N ARG A 190 -9.70 6.82 1.16
CA ARG A 190 -10.86 7.62 1.62
C ARG A 190 -12.20 7.24 1.01
N ASN A 191 -12.18 6.69 -0.18
CA ASN A 191 -13.40 6.29 -0.89
C ASN A 191 -13.53 4.77 -1.01
N GLY A 192 -12.49 4.02 -0.63
CA GLY A 192 -12.42 2.58 -0.75
C GLY A 192 -13.14 1.85 0.37
N LYS A 193 -13.31 0.55 0.16
CA LYS A 193 -13.76 -0.38 1.18
C LYS A 193 -13.11 -1.74 1.03
N GLY A 194 -12.89 -2.41 2.15
CA GLY A 194 -12.42 -3.78 2.23
C GLY A 194 -13.59 -4.74 2.37
N LEU A 195 -13.44 -5.97 1.86
CA LEU A 195 -14.39 -7.06 2.08
C LEU A 195 -13.89 -7.94 3.22
N ILE A 196 -14.72 -8.24 4.20
CA ILE A 196 -14.42 -9.19 5.27
C ILE A 196 -15.27 -10.44 5.07
N VAL A 197 -14.64 -11.56 4.76
CA VAL A 197 -15.31 -12.84 4.50
C VAL A 197 -15.21 -13.72 5.74
N GLY A 198 -16.37 -14.11 6.29
CA GLY A 198 -16.48 -14.83 7.57
C GLY A 198 -16.92 -13.98 8.75
N SER A 199 -17.30 -12.71 8.49
CA SER A 199 -17.96 -11.75 9.40
C SER A 199 -17.25 -11.38 10.70
N GLY A 200 -16.27 -12.14 11.18
CA GLY A 200 -15.50 -11.83 12.37
C GLY A 200 -14.10 -12.43 12.30
N ARG A 201 -13.28 -12.06 13.29
CA ARG A 201 -11.95 -12.63 13.46
C ARG A 201 -11.97 -14.14 13.69
N VAL A 202 -10.84 -14.74 13.40
CA VAL A 202 -10.46 -16.02 14.00
C VAL A 202 -10.56 -15.97 15.53
N PRO A 203 -11.08 -17.03 16.22
CA PRO A 203 -11.18 -17.03 17.68
C PRO A 203 -9.85 -16.77 18.39
N GLY A 204 -9.82 -15.75 19.26
CA GLY A 204 -8.63 -15.39 20.05
C GLY A 204 -7.69 -14.38 19.39
N PHE A 205 -7.83 -14.10 18.09
CA PHE A 205 -6.96 -13.19 17.34
C PHE A 205 -7.43 -11.74 17.50
N TYR A 206 -7.33 -11.21 18.72
CA TYR A 206 -7.87 -9.88 19.05
C TYR A 206 -7.19 -8.74 18.28
N ASP A 207 -5.93 -8.90 17.90
CA ASP A 207 -5.15 -7.95 17.11
C ASP A 207 -5.48 -7.99 15.59
N ALA A 208 -6.15 -9.04 15.13
CA ALA A 208 -6.73 -9.14 13.79
C ALA A 208 -8.04 -8.34 13.65
N GLU A 209 -8.68 -7.93 14.75
CA GLU A 209 -9.87 -7.08 14.75
C GLU A 209 -9.50 -5.59 14.68
N CYS A 210 -10.39 -4.79 14.09
CA CYS A 210 -10.17 -3.36 13.94
C CYS A 210 -11.34 -2.52 14.49
N ASP A 211 -11.04 -1.37 15.08
CA ASP A 211 -12.02 -0.32 15.34
C ASP A 211 -12.41 0.36 14.01
N GLU A 212 -13.47 -0.15 13.40
CA GLU A 212 -13.95 0.32 12.11
C GLU A 212 -14.34 1.80 12.09
N LEU A 213 -14.90 2.32 13.19
CA LEU A 213 -15.32 3.72 13.24
C LEU A 213 -14.11 4.64 13.33
N ALA A 214 -13.08 4.26 14.09
CA ALA A 214 -11.82 4.99 14.14
C ALA A 214 -11.10 4.97 12.78
N VAL A 215 -11.07 3.81 12.11
CA VAL A 215 -10.52 3.70 10.75
C VAL A 215 -11.34 4.52 9.74
N MET A 216 -12.67 4.52 9.85
CA MET A 216 -13.53 5.30 8.96
C MET A 216 -13.35 6.81 9.17
N ASP A 217 -13.26 7.29 10.41
CA ASP A 217 -13.01 8.72 10.69
C ASP A 217 -11.63 9.16 10.20
N ARG A 218 -10.60 8.34 10.46
CA ARG A 218 -9.21 8.66 10.14
C ARG A 218 -8.90 8.54 8.66
N PHE A 219 -9.28 7.43 8.04
CA PHE A 219 -8.91 7.08 6.68
C PHE A 219 -10.02 7.27 5.67
N GLY A 220 -11.29 7.34 6.09
CA GLY A 220 -12.45 7.22 5.21
C GLY A 220 -12.69 5.79 4.69
N PHE A 221 -11.86 4.83 5.12
CA PHE A 221 -11.92 3.44 4.69
C PHE A 221 -13.02 2.68 5.44
N ARG A 222 -13.77 1.85 4.73
CA ARG A 222 -14.92 1.11 5.29
C ARG A 222 -14.74 -0.38 5.09
N PHE A 223 -15.50 -1.17 5.85
CA PHE A 223 -15.52 -2.62 5.71
C PHE A 223 -16.95 -3.09 5.46
N ASP A 224 -17.12 -3.93 4.43
CA ASP A 224 -18.34 -4.71 4.26
C ASP A 224 -18.06 -6.11 4.78
N ARG A 225 -18.91 -6.61 5.68
CA ARG A 225 -18.78 -7.95 6.27
C ARG A 225 -19.81 -8.91 5.66
N ILE A 226 -19.37 -10.10 5.27
CA ILE A 226 -20.24 -11.18 4.79
C ILE A 226 -19.94 -12.50 5.50
N GLY A 227 -20.92 -13.39 5.58
CA GLY A 227 -20.71 -14.78 6.00
C GLY A 227 -19.94 -15.58 4.94
N LEU A 228 -19.29 -16.68 5.35
CA LEU A 228 -18.58 -17.58 4.42
C LEU A 228 -19.55 -18.19 3.40
N GLU A 229 -20.79 -18.47 3.81
CA GLU A 229 -21.86 -19.03 3.00
C GLU A 229 -22.20 -18.15 1.78
N TYR A 230 -22.04 -16.82 1.86
CA TYR A 230 -22.25 -15.94 0.72
C TYR A 230 -21.16 -16.11 -0.35
N ALA A 231 -19.90 -16.31 0.09
CA ALA A 231 -18.79 -16.57 -0.82
C ALA A 231 -18.94 -17.94 -1.49
N PHE A 232 -19.35 -18.96 -0.73
CA PHE A 232 -19.64 -20.30 -1.28
C PHE A 232 -20.84 -20.32 -2.21
N ASP A 233 -21.98 -19.71 -1.84
CA ASP A 233 -23.15 -19.59 -2.74
C ASP A 233 -22.76 -18.96 -4.08
N ARG A 234 -21.90 -17.94 -4.04
CA ARG A 234 -21.39 -17.33 -5.27
C ARG A 234 -20.44 -18.26 -6.03
N GLY A 235 -19.52 -18.90 -5.31
CA GLY A 235 -18.58 -19.88 -5.84
C GLY A 235 -19.26 -21.08 -6.50
N ASP A 236 -20.40 -21.52 -6.00
CA ASP A 236 -21.16 -22.68 -6.51
C ASP A 236 -21.84 -22.40 -7.85
N ARG A 237 -21.99 -21.13 -8.24
CA ARG A 237 -22.53 -20.73 -9.56
C ARG A 237 -21.56 -20.97 -10.71
N PHE A 238 -20.28 -21.17 -10.42
CA PHE A 238 -19.29 -21.53 -11.44
C PHE A 238 -19.44 -23.01 -11.82
N SER A 239 -19.30 -23.33 -13.12
CA SER A 239 -19.42 -24.72 -13.56
C SER A 239 -18.22 -25.55 -13.09
N ASP A 240 -18.39 -26.86 -12.86
CA ASP A 240 -17.26 -27.76 -12.54
C ASP A 240 -16.16 -27.71 -13.60
N LYS A 241 -16.54 -27.48 -14.87
CA LYS A 241 -15.59 -27.29 -15.97
C LYS A 241 -14.72 -26.05 -15.77
N ASP A 242 -15.29 -24.95 -15.30
CA ASP A 242 -14.53 -23.72 -15.05
C ASP A 242 -13.62 -23.86 -13.83
N VAL A 243 -14.10 -24.50 -12.77
CA VAL A 243 -13.29 -24.82 -11.59
C VAL A 243 -12.13 -25.73 -11.96
N GLU A 244 -12.37 -26.76 -12.78
CA GLU A 244 -11.33 -27.67 -13.24
C GLU A 244 -10.29 -26.96 -14.12
N ARG A 245 -10.70 -26.01 -14.97
CA ARG A 245 -9.74 -25.18 -15.74
C ARG A 245 -8.78 -24.42 -14.82
N VAL A 246 -9.28 -23.86 -13.71
CA VAL A 246 -8.44 -23.16 -12.73
C VAL A 246 -7.52 -24.14 -12.00
N ARG A 247 -8.04 -25.32 -11.59
CA ARG A 247 -7.23 -26.36 -10.94
C ARG A 247 -6.07 -26.79 -11.84
N LEU A 248 -6.36 -27.16 -13.09
CA LEU A 248 -5.34 -27.59 -14.05
C LEU A 248 -4.33 -26.49 -14.35
N ALA A 249 -4.75 -25.22 -14.41
CA ALA A 249 -3.83 -24.10 -14.58
C ALA A 249 -2.81 -23.99 -13.44
N LEU A 250 -3.18 -24.34 -12.20
CA LEU A 250 -2.25 -24.43 -11.07
C LEU A 250 -1.45 -25.75 -11.15
N THR A 251 -2.13 -26.89 -11.03
CA THR A 251 -1.47 -28.19 -10.77
C THR A 251 -0.70 -28.76 -11.96
N GLN A 252 -1.00 -28.32 -13.19
CA GLN A 252 -0.27 -28.73 -14.40
C GLN A 252 0.63 -27.62 -14.97
N SER A 253 0.78 -26.50 -14.24
CA SER A 253 1.76 -25.48 -14.62
C SER A 253 3.17 -26.07 -14.63
N PRO A 254 4.04 -25.70 -15.59
CA PRO A 254 5.47 -26.05 -15.53
C PRO A 254 6.17 -25.57 -14.25
N GLN A 255 5.59 -24.58 -13.57
CA GLN A 255 6.10 -24.03 -12.30
C GLN A 255 5.61 -24.82 -11.06
N CYS A 256 4.66 -25.76 -11.22
CA CYS A 256 4.21 -26.65 -10.15
C CYS A 256 5.08 -27.91 -10.13
N GLY A 257 5.87 -28.09 -9.07
CA GLY A 257 6.80 -29.23 -8.92
C GLY A 257 6.16 -30.47 -8.31
N TYR A 258 5.09 -30.28 -7.54
CA TYR A 258 4.42 -31.35 -6.80
C TYR A 258 2.96 -31.00 -6.50
N ASP A 259 2.08 -32.01 -6.51
CA ASP A 259 0.67 -31.90 -6.14
C ASP A 259 0.23 -33.16 -5.37
N ASN A 260 -0.31 -32.99 -4.16
CA ASN A 260 -0.96 -34.07 -3.39
C ASN A 260 -2.38 -33.72 -2.92
N VAL A 261 -2.99 -32.69 -3.52
CA VAL A 261 -4.31 -32.21 -3.11
C VAL A 261 -5.40 -32.96 -3.89
N PRO A 262 -6.32 -33.66 -3.20
CA PRO A 262 -7.48 -34.26 -3.87
C PRO A 262 -8.32 -33.20 -4.60
N ALA A 263 -8.78 -33.52 -5.81
CA ALA A 263 -9.50 -32.57 -6.66
C ALA A 263 -10.71 -31.93 -5.95
N GLU A 264 -11.48 -32.71 -5.20
CA GLU A 264 -12.61 -32.25 -4.39
C GLU A 264 -12.23 -31.13 -3.39
N GLN A 265 -11.07 -31.23 -2.74
CA GLN A 265 -10.59 -30.19 -1.82
C GLN A 265 -10.19 -28.93 -2.59
N ALA A 266 -9.44 -29.10 -3.69
CA ALA A 266 -9.05 -28.00 -4.55
C ALA A 266 -10.27 -27.25 -5.12
N TYR A 267 -11.33 -27.98 -5.51
CA TYR A 267 -12.56 -27.38 -6.03
C TYR A 267 -13.22 -26.44 -5.03
N LYS A 268 -13.30 -26.81 -3.75
CA LYS A 268 -13.87 -25.96 -2.71
C LYS A 268 -13.06 -24.67 -2.51
N THR A 269 -11.73 -24.79 -2.41
CA THR A 269 -10.83 -23.62 -2.30
C THR A 269 -10.94 -22.71 -3.54
N ILE A 270 -11.01 -23.28 -4.74
CA ILE A 270 -11.18 -22.51 -5.98
C ILE A 270 -12.53 -21.80 -6.01
N ARG A 271 -13.62 -22.47 -5.62
CA ARG A 271 -14.96 -21.86 -5.54
C ARG A 271 -14.99 -20.71 -4.52
N LEU A 272 -14.37 -20.88 -3.36
CA LEU A 272 -14.22 -19.80 -2.38
C LEU A 272 -13.50 -18.58 -2.98
N ALA A 273 -12.42 -18.80 -3.74
CA ALA A 273 -11.69 -17.73 -4.41
C ALA A 273 -12.52 -17.00 -5.48
N LEU A 274 -13.14 -17.76 -6.38
CA LEU A 274 -13.94 -17.22 -7.48
C LEU A 274 -15.16 -16.46 -6.95
N GLY A 275 -15.86 -17.02 -5.97
CA GLY A 275 -17.00 -16.37 -5.31
C GLY A 275 -16.59 -15.07 -4.63
N THR A 276 -15.49 -15.09 -3.88
CA THR A 276 -14.96 -13.89 -3.20
C THR A 276 -14.53 -12.82 -4.20
N LEU A 277 -13.80 -13.17 -5.26
CA LEU A 277 -13.40 -12.23 -6.30
C LEU A 277 -14.60 -11.60 -7.02
N GLN A 278 -15.64 -12.38 -7.29
CA GLN A 278 -16.86 -11.86 -7.92
C GLN A 278 -17.57 -10.85 -7.01
N ILE A 279 -17.73 -11.16 -5.72
CA ILE A 279 -18.33 -10.25 -4.74
C ILE A 279 -17.47 -8.99 -4.59
N ALA A 280 -16.15 -9.14 -4.52
CA ALA A 280 -15.21 -8.04 -4.42
C ALA A 280 -15.34 -7.09 -5.63
N ALA A 281 -15.37 -7.64 -6.85
CA ALA A 281 -15.49 -6.87 -8.08
C ALA A 281 -16.83 -6.13 -8.19
N GLU A 282 -17.95 -6.81 -7.92
CA GLU A 282 -19.29 -6.20 -7.98
C GLU A 282 -19.48 -5.11 -6.92
N GLY A 283 -18.92 -5.32 -5.72
CA GLY A 283 -18.96 -4.33 -4.65
C GLY A 283 -17.94 -3.21 -4.77
N GLY A 284 -16.99 -3.28 -5.71
CA GLY A 284 -15.92 -2.29 -5.85
C GLY A 284 -14.93 -2.28 -4.67
N HIS A 285 -14.69 -3.45 -4.06
CA HIS A 285 -13.75 -3.60 -2.95
C HIS A 285 -12.30 -3.50 -3.44
N ILE A 286 -11.44 -2.90 -2.62
CA ILE A 286 -10.03 -2.69 -2.96
C ILE A 286 -9.07 -3.65 -2.24
N GLY A 287 -9.63 -4.57 -1.46
CA GLY A 287 -8.93 -5.64 -0.76
C GLY A 287 -9.91 -6.51 0.03
N CYS A 288 -9.44 -7.63 0.56
CA CYS A 288 -10.22 -8.64 1.27
C CYS A 288 -9.48 -9.14 2.51
N ALA A 289 -10.17 -9.41 3.61
CA ALA A 289 -9.66 -10.24 4.70
C ALA A 289 -10.56 -11.47 4.80
N LEU A 290 -9.98 -12.67 4.84
CA LEU A 290 -10.71 -13.93 4.77
C LEU A 290 -10.46 -14.74 6.03
N LYS A 291 -11.52 -15.08 6.77
CA LYS A 291 -11.45 -15.92 7.96
C LYS A 291 -11.19 -17.38 7.55
N CYS A 292 -9.97 -17.86 7.77
CA CYS A 292 -9.58 -19.19 7.30
C CYS A 292 -9.94 -20.34 8.25
N TRP A 293 -10.26 -20.09 9.52
CA TRP A 293 -10.65 -21.12 10.49
C TRP A 293 -11.52 -20.55 11.64
N PRO A 294 -12.27 -21.37 12.40
CA PRO A 294 -12.39 -22.83 12.33
C PRO A 294 -13.35 -23.34 11.24
N GLU A 295 -14.33 -22.55 10.80
CA GLU A 295 -15.46 -23.05 10.00
C GLU A 295 -15.03 -23.70 8.68
N LEU A 296 -14.00 -23.17 8.02
CA LEU A 296 -13.51 -23.77 6.78
C LEU A 296 -12.94 -25.17 6.99
N PHE A 297 -12.31 -25.43 8.13
CA PHE A 297 -11.73 -26.73 8.45
C PHE A 297 -12.80 -27.71 8.93
N ASP A 298 -13.62 -27.29 9.89
CA ASP A 298 -14.55 -28.18 10.59
C ASP A 298 -15.83 -28.45 9.78
N LEU A 299 -16.34 -27.43 9.07
CA LEU A 299 -17.62 -27.49 8.38
C LEU A 299 -17.46 -27.65 6.88
N TYR A 300 -16.65 -26.78 6.25
CA TYR A 300 -16.51 -26.78 4.79
C TYR A 300 -15.46 -27.78 4.28
N LYS A 301 -14.51 -28.20 5.13
CA LYS A 301 -13.43 -29.15 4.81
C LYS A 301 -12.57 -28.68 3.64
N CYS A 302 -12.09 -27.44 3.70
CA CYS A 302 -11.19 -26.83 2.70
C CYS A 302 -10.21 -25.85 3.36
N ALA A 303 -9.09 -25.56 2.71
CA ALA A 303 -8.18 -24.49 3.12
C ALA A 303 -8.45 -23.17 2.39
N ALA A 304 -8.17 -22.04 3.06
CA ALA A 304 -8.29 -20.70 2.48
C ALA A 304 -7.06 -20.26 1.68
N ASP A 305 -5.88 -20.80 1.99
CA ASP A 305 -4.58 -20.30 1.50
C ASP A 305 -4.49 -20.20 -0.02
N GLY A 306 -4.85 -21.26 -0.75
CA GLY A 306 -4.85 -21.23 -2.20
C GLY A 306 -5.84 -20.21 -2.75
N ALA A 307 -6.97 -19.98 -2.06
CA ALA A 307 -7.88 -18.91 -2.43
C ALA A 307 -7.21 -17.55 -2.27
N LEU A 308 -6.60 -17.27 -1.11
CA LEU A 308 -5.84 -16.05 -0.85
C LEU A 308 -4.74 -15.81 -1.89
N ALA A 309 -3.98 -16.85 -2.25
CA ALA A 309 -2.97 -16.78 -3.32
C ALA A 309 -3.58 -16.35 -4.65
N MET A 310 -4.73 -16.93 -5.04
CA MET A 310 -5.46 -16.55 -6.25
C MET A 310 -6.01 -15.11 -6.19
N LEU A 311 -6.51 -14.66 -5.03
CA LEU A 311 -6.94 -13.27 -4.84
C LEU A 311 -5.77 -12.30 -5.02
N ASN A 312 -4.64 -12.57 -4.37
CA ASN A 312 -3.43 -11.76 -4.44
C ASN A 312 -2.86 -11.73 -5.88
N ASP A 313 -2.89 -12.86 -6.60
CA ASP A 313 -2.50 -12.94 -8.02
C ASP A 313 -3.43 -12.16 -8.95
N TYR A 314 -4.73 -12.10 -8.63
CA TYR A 314 -5.71 -11.31 -9.36
C TYR A 314 -5.47 -9.79 -9.18
N GLY A 315 -4.73 -9.42 -8.13
CA GLY A 315 -4.43 -8.03 -7.78
C GLY A 315 -5.39 -7.44 -6.73
N LEU A 316 -6.14 -8.29 -6.02
CA LEU A 316 -6.92 -7.91 -4.85
C LEU A 316 -6.11 -8.27 -3.59
N PRO A 317 -5.55 -7.29 -2.86
CA PRO A 317 -4.83 -7.56 -1.62
C PRO A 317 -5.71 -8.38 -0.66
N ALA A 318 -5.23 -9.55 -0.25
CA ALA A 318 -5.98 -10.52 0.53
C ALA A 318 -5.21 -10.93 1.79
N ALA A 319 -5.71 -10.48 2.94
CA ALA A 319 -5.18 -10.83 4.26
C ALA A 319 -5.83 -12.12 4.78
N ASP A 320 -5.02 -12.98 5.39
CA ASP A 320 -5.49 -14.21 6.02
C ASP A 320 -6.15 -13.92 7.39
N GLU A 321 -6.79 -14.94 7.95
CA GLU A 321 -7.32 -14.97 9.32
C GLU A 321 -8.30 -13.84 9.67
N SER A 322 -8.92 -13.26 8.63
CA SER A 322 -9.74 -12.06 8.72
C SER A 322 -9.00 -10.86 9.36
N ASP A 323 -7.68 -10.78 9.19
CA ASP A 323 -6.86 -9.70 9.74
C ASP A 323 -7.13 -8.36 9.04
N MET A 324 -7.91 -7.52 9.72
CA MET A 324 -8.35 -6.23 9.21
C MET A 324 -7.22 -5.19 9.18
N ASN A 325 -6.35 -5.19 10.19
CA ASN A 325 -5.20 -4.26 10.22
C ASN A 325 -4.09 -4.72 9.25
N GLY A 326 -3.97 -6.04 9.06
CA GLY A 326 -3.17 -6.66 7.99
C GLY A 326 -3.69 -6.24 6.61
N LEU A 327 -5.01 -6.28 6.40
CA LEU A 327 -5.63 -5.80 5.17
C LEU A 327 -5.35 -4.31 4.93
N VAL A 328 -5.47 -3.44 5.95
CA VAL A 328 -5.10 -2.01 5.83
C VAL A 328 -3.64 -1.88 5.40
N SER A 329 -2.74 -2.65 6.00
CA SER A 329 -1.31 -2.67 5.66
C SER A 329 -1.06 -3.08 4.20
N MET A 330 -1.69 -4.16 3.75
CA MET A 330 -1.60 -4.64 2.36
C MET A 330 -2.16 -3.61 1.37
N CYS A 331 -3.35 -3.05 1.64
CA CYS A 331 -3.94 -2.00 0.81
C CYS A 331 -3.03 -0.77 0.72
N ALA A 332 -2.40 -0.33 1.81
CA ALA A 332 -1.50 0.81 1.79
C ALA A 332 -0.30 0.61 0.87
N MET A 333 0.37 -0.54 0.99
CA MET A 333 1.48 -0.89 0.10
C MET A 333 1.02 -1.01 -1.36
N HIS A 334 -0.07 -1.73 -1.60
CA HIS A 334 -0.61 -1.94 -2.94
C HIS A 334 -0.97 -0.61 -3.62
N LEU A 335 -1.67 0.27 -2.92
CA LEU A 335 -2.13 1.54 -3.48
C LEU A 335 -0.98 2.51 -3.74
N VAL A 336 -0.04 2.66 -2.80
CA VAL A 336 1.07 3.63 -2.94
C VAL A 336 2.06 3.23 -4.03
N ARG A 337 2.14 1.93 -4.34
CA ARG A 337 2.96 1.37 -5.42
C ARG A 337 2.16 0.99 -6.66
N GLU A 338 0.88 1.38 -6.74
CA GLU A 338 0.00 1.10 -7.88
C GLU A 338 0.01 -0.38 -8.32
N GLY A 339 0.03 -1.28 -7.34
CA GLY A 339 0.04 -2.74 -7.51
C GLY A 339 1.41 -3.37 -7.70
N ALA A 340 2.48 -2.57 -7.86
CA ALA A 340 3.83 -3.07 -8.08
C ALA A 340 4.49 -3.68 -6.81
N SER A 341 3.95 -3.42 -5.62
CA SER A 341 4.48 -3.98 -4.37
C SER A 341 4.09 -5.43 -4.14
N ILE A 342 3.01 -5.94 -4.75
CA ILE A 342 2.52 -7.34 -4.58
C ILE A 342 2.58 -7.75 -3.09
N PRO A 343 1.83 -7.07 -2.19
CA PRO A 343 1.96 -7.30 -0.76
C PRO A 343 1.54 -8.72 -0.41
N THR A 344 2.22 -9.30 0.57
CA THR A 344 1.84 -10.58 1.18
C THR A 344 1.88 -10.48 2.70
N LEU A 345 0.94 -11.14 3.36
CA LEU A 345 0.86 -11.21 4.82
C LEU A 345 1.62 -12.45 5.32
N THR A 346 2.40 -12.26 6.37
CA THR A 346 3.33 -13.26 6.91
C THR A 346 3.52 -13.06 8.41
N ASP A 347 3.87 -14.12 9.11
CA ASP A 347 4.52 -14.08 10.42
C ASP A 347 6.01 -13.74 10.31
N ILE A 348 6.61 -13.32 11.43
CA ILE A 348 8.06 -13.41 11.63
C ILE A 348 8.33 -14.64 12.50
N SER A 349 8.69 -15.75 11.87
CA SER A 349 8.81 -17.07 12.52
C SER A 349 10.23 -17.45 12.90
N LEU A 350 11.25 -16.67 12.46
CA LEU A 350 12.65 -16.95 12.75
C LEU A 350 13.45 -15.66 12.93
N LEU A 351 14.35 -15.65 13.92
CA LEU A 351 15.38 -14.65 14.12
C LEU A 351 16.74 -15.35 14.16
N ASP A 352 17.64 -14.95 13.25
CA ASP A 352 19.03 -15.39 13.23
C ASP A 352 19.95 -14.18 13.43
N PRO A 353 20.41 -13.92 14.68
CA PRO A 353 21.32 -12.83 14.99
C PRO A 353 22.66 -12.91 14.28
N GLN A 354 23.18 -14.13 14.06
CA GLN A 354 24.51 -14.33 13.49
C GLN A 354 24.53 -13.96 12.00
N ARG A 355 23.44 -14.27 11.30
CA ARG A 355 23.24 -13.90 9.89
C ARG A 355 22.55 -12.55 9.72
N ASN A 356 22.09 -11.91 10.80
CA ASN A 356 21.28 -10.68 10.78
C ASN A 356 20.00 -10.85 9.93
N VAL A 357 19.26 -11.95 10.15
CA VAL A 357 18.12 -12.35 9.31
C VAL A 357 16.85 -12.51 10.14
N LEU A 358 15.73 -12.13 9.53
CA LEU A 358 14.38 -12.48 9.96
C LEU A 358 13.74 -13.42 8.93
N GLY A 359 13.21 -14.56 9.38
CA GLY A 359 12.47 -15.48 8.51
C GLY A 359 10.98 -15.16 8.53
N PHE A 360 10.44 -14.84 7.36
CA PHE A 360 9.05 -14.54 7.13
C PHE A 360 8.33 -15.75 6.54
N TRP A 361 7.17 -16.09 7.10
CA TRP A 361 6.45 -17.31 6.74
C TRP A 361 4.93 -17.12 6.81
N HIS A 362 4.18 -17.80 5.95
CA HIS A 362 2.74 -18.06 6.15
C HIS A 362 2.35 -19.38 5.46
N CYS A 363 1.18 -19.91 5.80
CA CYS A 363 0.67 -21.21 5.33
C CYS A 363 0.65 -21.36 3.80
N GLY A 364 0.22 -20.37 3.02
CA GLY A 364 0.35 -20.46 1.55
C GLY A 364 -0.42 -19.41 0.75
N GLY A 365 -0.81 -18.29 1.37
CA GLY A 365 -1.64 -17.24 0.77
C GLY A 365 -0.91 -16.25 -0.15
N SER A 366 0.40 -16.42 -0.36
CA SER A 366 1.22 -15.51 -1.18
C SER A 366 0.90 -15.65 -2.68
N ALA A 367 0.90 -14.54 -3.41
CA ALA A 367 0.77 -14.55 -4.87
C ALA A 367 1.84 -15.42 -5.54
N THR A 368 1.48 -16.26 -6.51
CA THR A 368 2.45 -17.04 -7.31
C THR A 368 3.41 -16.14 -8.09
N ARG A 369 3.05 -14.87 -8.32
CA ARG A 369 3.94 -13.83 -8.86
C ARG A 369 5.19 -13.58 -8.01
N LEU A 370 5.17 -13.97 -6.73
CA LEU A 370 6.29 -13.87 -5.81
C LEU A 370 7.18 -15.12 -5.81
N LEU A 371 6.87 -16.15 -6.61
CA LEU A 371 7.69 -17.35 -6.73
C LEU A 371 9.12 -16.98 -7.13
N ARG A 372 10.10 -17.53 -6.41
CA ARG A 372 11.52 -17.35 -6.71
C ARG A 372 11.87 -17.93 -8.09
N THR A 373 12.51 -17.10 -8.90
CA THR A 373 13.02 -17.46 -10.21
C THR A 373 13.94 -18.68 -10.12
N GLY A 374 13.71 -19.68 -10.97
CA GLY A 374 14.47 -20.92 -10.99
C GLY A 374 14.00 -21.97 -9.98
N THR A 375 12.95 -21.69 -9.21
CA THR A 375 12.31 -22.67 -8.31
C THR A 375 10.89 -23.03 -8.79
N GLN A 376 10.29 -24.03 -8.14
CA GLN A 376 8.91 -24.44 -8.35
C GLN A 376 8.12 -24.23 -7.06
N TYR A 377 6.81 -23.99 -7.19
CA TYR A 377 5.90 -24.09 -6.06
C TYR A 377 5.30 -25.50 -5.98
N GLU A 378 4.69 -25.81 -4.85
CA GLU A 378 3.98 -27.07 -4.63
C GLU A 378 2.52 -26.82 -4.24
N CYS A 379 1.61 -27.62 -4.80
CA CYS A 379 0.22 -27.70 -4.39
C CYS A 379 0.10 -28.73 -3.27
N ARG A 380 -0.15 -28.28 -2.05
CA ARG A 380 -0.05 -29.13 -0.85
C ARG A 380 -1.30 -29.11 0.01
N ARG A 381 -1.44 -30.15 0.84
CA ARG A 381 -2.31 -30.15 2.02
C ARG A 381 -1.75 -29.23 3.11
N HIS A 382 -2.60 -28.78 4.02
CA HIS A 382 -2.22 -27.82 5.05
C HIS A 382 -1.21 -28.39 6.05
N SER A 383 0.02 -27.87 6.05
CA SER A 383 1.14 -28.39 6.87
C SER A 383 0.85 -28.42 8.37
N ILE A 384 0.21 -27.37 8.91
CA ILE A 384 -0.18 -27.33 10.32
C ILE A 384 -1.26 -28.36 10.67
N LEU A 385 -2.24 -28.60 9.77
CA LEU A 385 -3.26 -29.63 9.99
C LEU A 385 -2.66 -31.03 9.88
N GLU A 386 -1.69 -31.24 8.97
CA GLU A 386 -0.95 -32.51 8.85
C GLU A 386 -0.17 -32.88 10.12
N ASN A 387 0.27 -31.89 10.92
CA ASN A 387 0.90 -32.17 12.22
C ASN A 387 -0.07 -32.83 13.21
N ALA A 388 -1.37 -32.55 13.09
CA ALA A 388 -2.41 -33.10 13.95
C ALA A 388 -2.98 -34.40 13.37
N ASP A 389 -3.41 -34.37 12.10
CA ASP A 389 -3.99 -35.51 11.39
C ASP A 389 -3.96 -35.31 9.86
N GLU A 390 -3.28 -36.21 9.15
CA GLU A 390 -3.15 -36.19 7.68
C GLU A 390 -4.50 -36.38 6.96
N GLU A 391 -5.48 -37.06 7.58
CA GLU A 391 -6.80 -37.29 6.98
C GLU A 391 -7.67 -36.02 6.97
N THR A 392 -7.42 -35.10 7.90
CA THR A 392 -8.15 -33.82 8.01
C THR A 392 -7.34 -32.62 7.53
N ALA A 393 -6.17 -32.87 6.92
CA ALA A 393 -5.36 -31.85 6.30
C ALA A 393 -5.92 -31.41 4.94
N TRP A 394 -6.76 -30.38 4.97
CA TRP A 394 -7.37 -29.83 3.77
C TRP A 394 -6.36 -29.02 2.94
N GLY A 395 -6.33 -29.23 1.63
CA GLY A 395 -5.71 -28.33 0.65
C GLY A 395 -6.74 -27.32 0.13
N LEU A 396 -6.38 -26.41 -0.78
CA LEU A 396 -5.18 -26.29 -1.59
C LEU A 396 -4.24 -25.19 -1.05
N LEU A 397 -3.00 -25.51 -0.67
CA LEU A 397 -1.96 -24.51 -0.33
C LEU A 397 -1.01 -24.33 -1.52
N ILE A 398 -0.43 -23.13 -1.64
CA ILE A 398 0.66 -22.83 -2.58
C ILE A 398 1.94 -22.60 -1.77
N GLU A 399 2.74 -23.65 -1.61
CA GLU A 399 4.00 -23.58 -0.89
C GLU A 399 5.12 -23.15 -1.84
N SER A 400 5.89 -22.11 -1.50
CA SER A 400 6.92 -21.55 -2.38
C SER A 400 7.99 -20.73 -1.63
N LEU A 401 9.19 -20.70 -2.19
CA LEU A 401 10.19 -19.71 -1.81
C LEU A 401 9.86 -18.39 -2.47
N LEU A 402 9.85 -17.31 -1.69
CA LEU A 402 9.61 -15.98 -2.22
C LEU A 402 10.88 -15.42 -2.89
N GLU A 403 10.67 -14.61 -3.93
CA GLU A 403 11.70 -14.06 -4.80
C GLU A 403 12.71 -13.18 -4.05
N VAL A 404 13.98 -13.25 -4.43
CA VAL A 404 15.06 -12.46 -3.81
C VAL A 404 14.97 -10.98 -4.17
N GLY A 405 15.56 -10.11 -3.36
CA GLY A 405 15.69 -8.68 -3.64
C GLY A 405 14.92 -7.77 -2.69
N PRO A 406 14.79 -6.48 -3.03
CA PRO A 406 14.40 -5.45 -2.07
C PRO A 406 12.95 -5.61 -1.63
N VAL A 407 12.70 -5.37 -0.34
CA VAL A 407 11.36 -5.37 0.27
C VAL A 407 11.21 -4.25 1.30
N THR A 408 9.96 -3.81 1.48
CA THR A 408 9.52 -2.98 2.59
C THR A 408 8.56 -3.83 3.41
N VAL A 409 8.74 -3.86 4.73
CA VAL A 409 7.88 -4.56 5.67
C VAL A 409 7.14 -3.53 6.50
N THR A 410 5.83 -3.69 6.68
CA THR A 410 5.02 -2.80 7.51
C THR A 410 3.94 -3.56 8.27
N ARG A 411 3.56 -2.99 9.42
CA ARG A 411 2.32 -3.30 10.11
C ARG A 411 1.67 -2.01 10.57
N TYR A 412 0.46 -1.75 10.10
CA TYR A 412 -0.46 -0.80 10.73
C TYR A 412 -1.03 -1.50 11.96
N LEU A 413 -0.77 -0.94 13.13
CA LEU A 413 -0.93 -1.61 14.40
C LEU A 413 -2.39 -1.56 14.86
N SER A 414 -2.85 -2.65 15.47
CA SER A 414 -4.16 -2.69 16.14
C SER A 414 -4.26 -1.69 17.30
N PRO A 415 -5.48 -1.31 17.72
CA PRO A 415 -6.77 -1.70 17.14
C PRO A 415 -7.26 -0.80 15.99
N ASP A 416 -6.67 0.39 15.80
CA ASP A 416 -7.25 1.44 14.95
C ASP A 416 -6.34 1.88 13.79
N SER A 417 -5.24 1.14 13.54
CA SER A 417 -4.26 1.45 12.52
C SER A 417 -3.64 2.86 12.64
N SER A 418 -3.75 3.52 13.80
CA SER A 418 -3.24 4.89 14.01
C SER A 418 -1.71 4.98 14.10
N ARG A 419 -1.05 3.84 14.28
CA ARG A 419 0.40 3.70 14.33
C ARG A 419 0.83 2.68 13.29
N ALA A 420 2.04 2.84 12.76
CA ALA A 420 2.65 1.84 11.89
C ALA A 420 4.10 1.62 12.28
N PHE A 421 4.59 0.38 12.21
CA PHE A 421 6.02 0.07 12.27
C PHE A 421 6.47 -0.38 10.89
N THR A 422 7.50 0.28 10.34
CA THR A 422 7.96 0.05 8.97
C THR A 422 9.48 -0.02 8.94
N PHE A 423 10.01 -1.01 8.22
CA PHE A 423 11.43 -1.12 7.92
C PHE A 423 11.65 -1.67 6.51
N GLU A 424 12.87 -1.53 5.99
CA GLU A 424 13.26 -2.06 4.68
C GLU A 424 14.25 -3.20 4.87
N GLY A 425 14.25 -4.15 3.93
CA GLY A 425 15.19 -5.27 3.90
C GLY A 425 15.41 -5.78 2.48
N ASN A 426 16.19 -6.86 2.36
CA ASN A 426 16.30 -7.65 1.14
C ASN A 426 15.95 -9.09 1.46
N VAL A 427 15.05 -9.69 0.68
CA VAL A 427 14.92 -11.15 0.65
C VAL A 427 16.23 -11.72 0.10
N ILE A 428 16.87 -12.59 0.86
CA ILE A 428 18.14 -13.23 0.48
C ILE A 428 17.91 -14.69 0.10
N ASP A 429 18.87 -15.24 -0.67
CA ASP A 429 18.82 -16.65 -1.00
C ASP A 429 18.97 -17.51 0.26
N SER A 430 18.15 -18.55 0.33
CA SER A 430 17.93 -19.37 1.51
C SER A 430 17.23 -20.68 1.15
N PRO A 431 17.52 -21.80 1.84
CA PRO A 431 16.69 -22.98 1.75
C PRO A 431 15.29 -22.72 2.34
N MET A 432 14.31 -23.53 1.98
CA MET A 432 13.00 -23.53 2.62
C MET A 432 13.16 -23.99 4.07
N ALA A 433 12.95 -23.10 5.05
CA ALA A 433 13.01 -23.46 6.47
C ALA A 433 11.73 -24.18 6.93
N PHE A 434 10.58 -23.73 6.44
CA PHE A 434 9.25 -24.24 6.82
C PHE A 434 8.36 -24.40 5.59
N ARG A 435 7.53 -25.44 5.57
CA ARG A 435 6.51 -25.64 4.51
C ARG A 435 5.48 -24.51 4.53
N GLY A 436 5.31 -23.84 3.39
CA GLY A 436 4.47 -22.65 3.24
C GLY A 436 5.06 -21.68 2.22
N ALA A 437 4.70 -20.40 2.32
CA ALA A 437 5.34 -19.31 1.60
C ALA A 437 6.44 -18.70 2.49
N TYR A 438 7.72 -18.78 2.08
CA TYR A 438 8.85 -18.46 2.96
C TYR A 438 9.89 -17.52 2.34
N ALA A 439 10.48 -16.65 3.16
CA ALA A 439 11.68 -15.88 2.83
C ALA A 439 12.53 -15.51 4.06
N ASP A 440 13.85 -15.66 3.93
CA ASP A 440 14.82 -14.96 4.79
C ASP A 440 14.96 -13.51 4.32
N VAL A 441 14.83 -12.55 5.24
CA VAL A 441 15.02 -11.12 4.98
C VAL A 441 16.16 -10.58 5.84
N GLU A 442 17.16 -10.00 5.17
CA GLU A 442 18.21 -9.21 5.80
C GLU A 442 17.78 -7.73 5.86
N PRO A 443 17.66 -7.12 7.06
CA PRO A 443 17.32 -5.71 7.18
C PRO A 443 18.35 -4.79 6.50
N VAL A 444 17.87 -3.70 5.89
CA VAL A 444 18.74 -2.63 5.37
C VAL A 444 18.58 -1.36 6.17
N GLY A 445 19.65 -0.57 6.24
CA GLY A 445 19.69 0.65 7.03
C GLY A 445 20.45 0.47 8.34
N PRO A 446 20.19 1.29 9.37
CA PRO A 446 21.01 1.33 10.57
C PRO A 446 20.63 0.28 11.61
N HIS A 447 19.57 -0.50 11.39
CA HIS A 447 18.99 -1.38 12.40
C HIS A 447 19.21 -2.86 12.07
N THR A 448 19.58 -3.65 13.08
CA THR A 448 19.75 -5.10 12.97
C THR A 448 18.42 -5.85 13.13
N ALA A 449 18.38 -7.11 12.72
CA ALA A 449 17.26 -8.02 12.93
C ALA A 449 16.86 -8.11 14.42
N GLU A 450 17.85 -8.17 15.33
CA GLU A 450 17.62 -8.17 16.78
C GLU A 450 17.01 -6.86 17.27
N GLN A 451 17.44 -5.71 16.76
CA GLN A 451 16.88 -4.41 17.15
C GLN A 451 15.42 -4.27 16.71
N LEU A 452 15.10 -4.75 15.51
CA LEU A 452 13.74 -4.77 14.99
C LEU A 452 12.84 -5.69 15.83
N MET A 453 13.24 -6.94 16.04
CA MET A 453 12.47 -7.89 16.84
C MET A 453 12.36 -7.49 18.30
N GLY A 454 13.45 -7.00 18.90
CA GLY A 454 13.42 -6.47 20.26
C GLY A 454 12.43 -5.31 20.39
N THR A 455 12.35 -4.42 19.40
CA THR A 455 11.36 -3.33 19.41
C THR A 455 9.93 -3.87 19.30
N ILE A 456 9.69 -4.85 18.44
CA ILE A 456 8.39 -5.50 18.29
C ILE A 456 7.94 -6.12 19.63
N LEU A 457 8.85 -6.83 20.30
CA LEU A 457 8.57 -7.50 21.57
C LEU A 457 8.40 -6.51 22.74
N ASP A 458 9.28 -5.50 22.85
CA ASP A 458 9.19 -4.48 23.90
C ASP A 458 7.85 -3.73 23.84
N HIS A 459 7.33 -3.45 22.64
CA HIS A 459 6.07 -2.72 22.50
C HIS A 459 4.83 -3.62 22.37
N GLY A 460 5.01 -4.93 22.28
CA GLY A 460 3.92 -5.88 22.04
C GLY A 460 3.15 -5.58 20.75
N PHE A 461 3.87 -5.32 19.65
CA PHE A 461 3.23 -5.15 18.34
C PHE A 461 2.57 -6.45 17.85
N ASP A 462 1.64 -6.31 16.90
CA ASP A 462 0.87 -7.41 16.30
C ASP A 462 1.76 -8.54 15.75
N HIS A 463 1.23 -9.76 15.68
CA HIS A 463 1.99 -10.92 15.22
C HIS A 463 2.18 -10.96 13.70
N HIS A 464 1.18 -10.54 12.92
CA HIS A 464 1.26 -10.49 11.47
C HIS A 464 1.97 -9.26 10.93
N TRP A 465 2.72 -9.46 9.85
CA TRP A 465 3.49 -8.46 9.12
C TRP A 465 3.20 -8.54 7.63
N VAL A 466 3.21 -7.39 6.96
CA VAL A 466 3.04 -7.34 5.51
C VAL A 466 4.36 -6.99 4.84
N MET A 467 4.78 -7.85 3.92
CA MET A 467 5.96 -7.64 3.09
C MET A 467 5.54 -7.25 1.67
N GLY A 468 6.14 -6.19 1.13
CA GLY A 468 5.94 -5.74 -0.24
C GLY A 468 7.25 -5.48 -0.99
N ARG A 469 7.25 -5.67 -2.30
CA ARG A 469 8.43 -5.57 -3.19
C ARG A 469 8.94 -4.14 -3.40
N GLY A 470 10.23 -3.95 -3.19
CA GLY A 470 10.98 -2.72 -3.36
C GLY A 470 11.27 -1.97 -2.05
N HIS A 471 12.20 -1.02 -2.11
CA HIS A 471 12.45 -0.04 -1.04
C HIS A 471 11.60 1.21 -1.29
N PHE A 472 10.49 1.31 -0.56
CA PHE A 472 9.53 2.40 -0.72
C PHE A 472 8.97 2.91 0.62
N ALA A 473 9.68 2.72 1.75
CA ALA A 473 9.26 3.21 3.05
C ALA A 473 9.00 4.73 3.06
N ARG A 474 9.73 5.50 2.25
CA ARG A 474 9.49 6.96 2.09
C ARG A 474 8.16 7.27 1.41
N ASP A 475 7.72 6.46 0.45
CA ASP A 475 6.42 6.59 -0.20
C ASP A 475 5.31 6.27 0.80
N LEU A 476 5.48 5.22 1.61
CA LEU A 476 4.54 4.84 2.66
C LEU A 476 4.46 5.90 3.77
N SER A 477 5.59 6.45 4.23
CA SER A 477 5.61 7.52 5.23
C SER A 477 4.90 8.80 4.74
N MET A 478 4.97 9.10 3.43
CA MET A 478 4.20 10.19 2.86
C MET A 478 2.70 9.92 2.88
N LEU A 479 2.27 8.69 2.59
CA LEU A 479 0.87 8.29 2.75
C LEU A 479 0.43 8.39 4.22
N ASN A 480 1.25 7.90 5.17
CA ASN A 480 1.00 7.98 6.61
C ASN A 480 0.85 9.42 7.09
N HIS A 481 1.63 10.34 6.52
CA HIS A 481 1.48 11.75 6.79
C HIS A 481 0.06 12.26 6.43
N TRP A 482 -0.54 11.85 5.32
CA TRP A 482 -1.91 12.24 4.95
C TRP A 482 -2.97 11.51 5.78
N LEU A 483 -2.75 10.22 6.05
CA LEU A 483 -3.65 9.37 6.84
C LEU A 483 -3.58 9.62 8.34
N SER A 484 -2.69 10.50 8.82
CA SER A 484 -2.51 10.73 10.25
C SER A 484 -2.08 9.48 11.03
N VAL A 485 -1.22 8.67 10.41
CA VAL A 485 -0.61 7.49 11.02
C VAL A 485 0.77 7.86 11.55
N LYS A 486 1.07 7.43 12.78
CA LYS A 486 2.35 7.68 13.44
C LYS A 486 3.31 6.52 13.21
N ASP A 487 4.37 6.77 12.44
CA ASP A 487 5.49 5.83 12.30
C ASP A 487 6.17 5.62 13.66
N GLN A 488 6.31 4.36 14.09
CA GLN A 488 6.99 3.98 15.32
C GLN A 488 8.50 3.84 15.06
N PRO A 489 9.36 4.43 15.91
CA PRO A 489 10.80 4.28 15.77
C PRO A 489 11.27 2.91 16.26
N VAL A 490 12.45 2.48 15.82
CA VAL A 490 13.20 1.40 16.47
C VAL A 490 13.74 1.92 17.79
N THR A 491 13.43 1.25 18.90
CA THR A 491 13.83 1.69 20.25
C THR A 491 14.68 0.69 21.02
N ASN A 492 14.59 -0.60 20.68
CA ASN A 492 15.43 -1.61 21.31
C ASN A 492 16.88 -1.51 20.79
N ALA A 493 17.85 -1.67 21.68
CA ALA A 493 19.27 -1.56 21.36
C ALA A 493 19.87 -2.80 20.68
N GLY A 494 19.09 -3.88 20.52
CA GLY A 494 19.52 -5.16 19.97
C GLY A 494 19.78 -6.21 21.05
N ASN A 495 19.07 -6.12 22.18
CA ASN A 495 19.21 -7.08 23.26
C ASN A 495 18.25 -8.26 23.02
N SER A 496 18.70 -9.47 23.29
CA SER A 496 17.86 -10.69 23.27
C SER A 496 16.88 -10.79 24.43
N CYS A 497 16.81 -9.76 25.28
CA CYS A 497 15.86 -9.59 26.36
C CYS A 497 15.48 -8.11 26.51
N GLY A 498 14.30 -7.86 27.05
CA GLY A 498 13.74 -6.51 27.16
C GLY A 498 12.66 -6.41 28.24
N LEU A 499 12.21 -5.19 28.47
CA LEU A 499 11.03 -4.89 29.29
C LEU A 499 9.98 -4.28 28.38
N SER A 500 8.70 -4.55 28.68
CA SER A 500 7.60 -3.89 27.99
C SER A 500 7.73 -2.36 28.14
N ALA A 501 7.64 -1.64 27.02
CA ALA A 501 7.86 -0.18 26.91
C ALA A 501 6.68 0.68 27.36
#